data_AF-H1HCM9-F1
#
_entry.id   AF-H1HCM9-F1
#
_cell.length_a   1.000
_cell.length_b   1.000
_cell.length_c   1.000
_cell.angle_alpha   90.00
_cell.angle_beta   90.00
_cell.angle_gamma   90.00
#
_symmetry.space_group_name_H-M   'P 1'
#
loop_
_entity.id
_entity.type
_entity.pdbx_description
1 polymer ?
#
loop_
_entity_poly.entity_id
_entity_poly.type
_entity_poly.pdbx_seq_one_letter_code
_entity_poly.pdbx_strand_id
1 'polypeptide(L)'
;MKFSGLTKKGRLYLAKIQAAEEPIQFTKIKFGDGKLSEHENPADLVDIKNIKVEKSILNKEQKEDAVILTTIIDNVGLVEGYFPRETGIYVQDEDQEVLYFYMNDGDETSWLPPEVDGPHKMEMKINLISSNTGSVLVHNDGKDLYITKDYLESNYTQKGNFNGTAQDIEDRVVAAVGQLNGMFPLSEAIAGNIYYHQGNKKFYICKSNYNGTTISVPNMNFEDLSVWDNRKRLENLFKYSEIFKGRAATKGQTLGTIPSNSKFIEIIGINYADDNNFYYFTPIILRTEIIRNRDIAFTVGITSDTREFVLSFKNNVITIIHSTVTNSTADNNFIASILSINS
;
A
#
# COMPACT_ATOMS: atom_id res chain seq x y z
N MET A 1 31.88 -21.48 -4.30
CA MET A 1 31.87 -21.34 -5.77
C MET A 1 31.25 -20.00 -6.10
N LYS A 2 31.80 -19.24 -7.06
CA LYS A 2 31.18 -18.01 -7.54
C LYS A 2 30.38 -18.27 -8.81
N PHE A 3 29.32 -17.51 -8.99
CA PHE A 3 28.51 -17.56 -10.21
C PHE A 3 27.90 -16.20 -10.48
N SER A 4 27.77 -15.85 -11.76
CA SER A 4 27.02 -14.68 -12.20
C SER A 4 26.48 -14.98 -13.60
N GLY A 5 25.15 -15.08 -13.74
CA GLY A 5 24.55 -15.41 -15.03
C GLY A 5 23.04 -15.60 -15.02
N LEU A 6 22.48 -15.72 -16.23
CA LEU A 6 21.08 -16.05 -16.45
C LEU A 6 20.77 -17.49 -16.00
N THR A 7 19.61 -17.67 -15.37
CA THR A 7 19.05 -19.00 -15.14
C THR A 7 18.48 -19.57 -16.45
N LYS A 8 18.15 -20.86 -16.46
CA LYS A 8 17.42 -21.51 -17.56
C LYS A 8 16.10 -20.80 -17.83
N LYS A 9 15.34 -20.48 -16.78
CA LYS A 9 14.09 -19.72 -16.91
C LYS A 9 14.34 -18.29 -17.40
N GLY A 10 15.38 -17.62 -16.90
CA GLY A 10 15.78 -16.29 -17.36
C GLY A 10 16.15 -16.26 -18.85
N ARG A 11 16.85 -17.28 -19.36
CA ARG A 11 17.14 -17.42 -20.79
C ARG A 11 15.87 -17.64 -21.62
N LEU A 12 14.94 -18.47 -21.14
CA LEU A 12 13.67 -18.71 -21.83
C LEU A 12 12.82 -17.44 -21.89
N TYR A 13 12.72 -16.72 -20.78
CA TYR A 13 12.07 -15.41 -20.71
C TYR A 13 12.72 -14.42 -21.68
N LEU A 14 14.05 -14.30 -21.66
CA LEU A 14 14.80 -13.42 -22.56
C LEU A 14 14.53 -13.73 -24.03
N ALA A 15 14.51 -15.01 -24.42
CA ALA A 15 14.19 -15.41 -25.79
C ALA A 15 12.74 -15.07 -26.17
N LYS A 16 11.79 -15.25 -25.23
CA LYS A 16 10.36 -14.94 -25.42
C LYS A 16 10.15 -13.44 -25.71
N ILE A 17 10.63 -12.56 -24.83
CA ILE A 17 10.46 -11.11 -25.00
C ILE A 17 11.28 -10.55 -26.17
N GLN A 18 12.43 -11.16 -26.50
CA GLN A 18 13.16 -10.81 -27.73
C GLN A 18 12.36 -11.14 -28.99
N ALA A 19 11.73 -12.31 -29.04
CA ALA A 19 10.89 -12.70 -30.17
C ALA A 19 9.61 -11.85 -30.28
N ALA A 20 9.11 -11.34 -29.15
CA ALA A 20 7.95 -10.45 -29.09
C ALA A 20 8.28 -8.95 -29.27
N GLU A 21 9.57 -8.59 -29.33
CA GLU A 21 10.04 -7.19 -29.31
C GLU A 21 9.53 -6.40 -28.08
N GLU A 22 9.34 -7.09 -26.96
CA GLU A 22 8.82 -6.52 -25.72
C GLU A 22 9.93 -6.13 -24.74
N PRO A 23 9.68 -5.15 -23.85
CA PRO A 23 10.64 -4.76 -22.84
C PRO A 23 10.74 -5.78 -21.71
N ILE A 24 11.95 -5.98 -21.19
CA ILE A 24 12.16 -6.75 -19.95
C ILE A 24 11.46 -6.04 -18.79
N GLN A 25 10.67 -6.77 -18.02
CA GLN A 25 9.91 -6.25 -16.89
C GLN A 25 10.51 -6.74 -15.56
N PHE A 26 11.47 -5.99 -15.00
CA PHE A 26 12.02 -6.33 -13.69
C PHE A 26 11.02 -5.99 -12.57
N THR A 27 10.99 -6.82 -11.52
CA THR A 27 10.09 -6.64 -10.37
C THR A 27 10.85 -6.29 -9.10
N LYS A 28 11.80 -7.14 -8.69
CA LYS A 28 12.52 -7.00 -7.42
C LYS A 28 13.91 -7.63 -7.46
N ILE A 29 14.67 -7.35 -6.41
CA ILE A 29 15.93 -8.01 -6.12
C ILE A 29 15.82 -8.66 -4.74
N LYS A 30 16.26 -9.92 -4.63
CA LYS A 30 16.36 -10.63 -3.35
C LYS A 30 17.81 -10.85 -2.98
N PHE A 31 18.12 -10.73 -1.69
CA PHE A 31 19.45 -11.00 -1.14
C PHE A 31 19.37 -12.08 -0.07
N GLY A 32 20.39 -12.92 0.00
CA GLY A 32 20.48 -14.05 0.91
C GLY A 32 21.91 -14.41 1.25
N ASP A 33 22.08 -15.39 2.14
CA ASP A 33 23.40 -15.93 2.56
C ASP A 33 23.63 -17.37 2.10
N GLY A 34 22.83 -17.84 1.14
CA GLY A 34 22.96 -19.18 0.56
C GLY A 34 24.30 -19.43 -0.11
N LYS A 35 24.77 -20.69 -0.01
CA LYS A 35 26.02 -21.16 -0.63
C LYS A 35 25.74 -22.14 -1.75
N LEU A 36 26.48 -22.00 -2.85
CA LEU A 36 26.52 -22.98 -3.93
C LEU A 36 27.35 -24.20 -3.55
N SER A 37 26.82 -25.39 -3.82
CA SER A 37 27.57 -26.64 -3.68
C SER A 37 28.32 -26.99 -4.98
N GLU A 38 29.33 -27.87 -4.91
CA GLU A 38 30.16 -28.22 -6.07
C GLU A 38 29.42 -28.96 -7.19
N HIS A 39 28.30 -29.62 -6.87
CA HIS A 39 27.51 -30.42 -7.83
C HIS A 39 26.24 -29.72 -8.31
N GLU A 40 26.04 -28.48 -7.89
CA GLU A 40 24.85 -27.69 -8.23
C GLU A 40 25.15 -26.81 -9.43
N ASN A 41 24.25 -26.82 -10.42
CA ASN A 41 24.29 -25.87 -11.51
C ASN A 41 23.43 -24.65 -11.15
N PRO A 42 24.00 -23.47 -10.87
CA PRO A 42 23.24 -22.30 -10.45
C PRO A 42 22.25 -21.82 -11.52
N ALA A 43 22.48 -22.17 -12.79
CA ALA A 43 21.53 -21.87 -13.86
C ALA A 43 20.19 -22.61 -13.73
N ASP A 44 20.11 -23.66 -12.90
CA ASP A 44 18.90 -24.48 -12.73
C ASP A 44 18.01 -23.98 -11.59
N LEU A 45 18.48 -22.97 -10.84
CA LEU A 45 17.72 -22.37 -9.76
C LEU A 45 16.46 -21.65 -10.27
N VAL A 46 15.40 -21.75 -9.48
CA VAL A 46 14.12 -21.07 -9.71
C VAL A 46 13.83 -19.98 -8.67
N ASP A 47 14.57 -19.98 -7.57
CA ASP A 47 14.60 -18.96 -6.50
C ASP A 47 16.00 -19.00 -5.85
N ILE A 48 16.37 -17.97 -5.08
CA ILE A 48 17.61 -18.01 -4.29
C ILE A 48 17.47 -18.96 -3.10
N LYS A 49 18.59 -19.42 -2.53
CA LYS A 49 18.59 -20.58 -1.62
C LYS A 49 18.15 -20.25 -0.20
N ASN A 50 18.54 -19.09 0.34
CA ASN A 50 18.20 -18.64 1.68
C ASN A 50 17.97 -17.12 1.70
N ILE A 51 16.74 -16.73 1.37
CA ILE A 51 16.32 -15.32 1.31
C ILE A 51 16.40 -14.70 2.71
N LYS A 52 17.04 -13.54 2.81
CA LYS A 52 17.09 -12.73 4.03
C LYS A 52 16.30 -11.44 3.87
N VAL A 53 16.34 -10.85 2.67
CA VAL A 53 15.60 -9.61 2.39
C VAL A 53 15.19 -9.52 0.92
N GLU A 54 14.04 -8.90 0.69
CA GLU A 54 13.58 -8.51 -0.64
C GLU A 54 13.63 -6.97 -0.72
N LYS A 55 14.12 -6.44 -1.84
CA LYS A 55 14.26 -5.00 -2.07
C LYS A 55 13.73 -4.61 -3.44
N SER A 56 13.09 -3.44 -3.50
CA SER A 56 12.69 -2.82 -4.76
C SER A 56 13.90 -2.31 -5.54
N ILE A 57 13.73 -2.17 -6.85
CA ILE A 57 14.72 -1.54 -7.73
C ILE A 57 14.54 -0.02 -7.66
N LEU A 58 15.55 0.68 -7.16
CA LEU A 58 15.54 2.13 -6.98
C LEU A 58 15.72 2.88 -8.31
N ASN A 59 16.65 2.43 -9.13
CA ASN A 59 16.96 3.03 -10.43
C ASN A 59 17.24 1.99 -11.50
N LYS A 60 17.04 2.39 -12.77
CA LYS A 60 17.58 1.74 -13.94
C LYS A 60 18.33 2.75 -14.81
N GLU A 61 19.51 2.37 -15.28
CA GLU A 61 20.27 3.14 -16.27
C GLU A 61 20.65 2.21 -17.42
N GLN A 62 20.28 2.58 -18.65
CA GLN A 62 20.72 1.87 -19.85
C GLN A 62 22.04 2.50 -20.31
N LYS A 63 23.09 1.69 -20.44
CA LYS A 63 24.36 2.07 -21.08
C LYS A 63 24.70 1.05 -22.15
N GLU A 64 24.58 1.44 -23.41
CA GLU A 64 24.83 0.55 -24.55
C GLU A 64 23.99 -0.73 -24.43
N ASP A 65 24.64 -1.90 -24.38
CA ASP A 65 24.04 -3.23 -24.20
C ASP A 65 23.91 -3.64 -22.72
N ALA A 66 24.24 -2.76 -21.77
CA ALA A 66 24.12 -3.00 -20.34
C ALA A 66 22.96 -2.24 -19.70
N VAL A 67 22.28 -2.92 -18.77
CA VAL A 67 21.31 -2.35 -17.84
C VAL A 67 21.96 -2.32 -16.47
N ILE A 68 22.05 -1.14 -15.89
CA ILE A 68 22.51 -0.96 -14.51
C ILE A 68 21.26 -0.84 -13.63
N LEU A 69 21.07 -1.80 -12.74
CA LEU A 69 20.03 -1.76 -11.73
C LEU A 69 20.64 -1.27 -10.41
N THR A 70 20.05 -0.23 -9.81
CA THR A 70 20.45 0.26 -8.49
C THR A 70 19.41 -0.14 -7.45
N THR A 71 19.86 -0.61 -6.30
CA THR A 71 19.01 -0.87 -5.12
C THR A 71 19.75 -0.51 -3.83
N ILE A 72 19.02 -0.43 -2.72
CA ILE A 72 19.58 -0.18 -1.39
C ILE A 72 19.30 -1.38 -0.51
N ILE A 73 20.35 -1.89 0.12
CA ILE A 73 20.25 -2.84 1.22
C ILE A 73 20.39 -2.06 2.53
N ASP A 74 19.46 -2.27 3.44
CA ASP A 74 19.49 -1.74 4.80
C ASP A 74 19.26 -2.88 5.81
N ASN A 75 19.52 -2.60 7.08
CA ASN A 75 19.28 -3.55 8.15
C ASN A 75 17.96 -3.31 8.90
N VAL A 76 17.01 -2.56 8.32
CA VAL A 76 15.72 -2.31 8.97
C VAL A 76 14.91 -3.60 8.99
N GLY A 77 14.44 -4.00 10.16
CA GLY A 77 13.74 -5.27 10.39
C GLY A 77 14.64 -6.50 10.44
N LEU A 78 15.97 -6.33 10.37
CA LEU A 78 16.91 -7.44 10.38
C LEU A 78 17.26 -7.84 11.82
N VAL A 79 16.74 -8.99 12.27
CA VAL A 79 17.00 -9.51 13.63
C VAL A 79 18.41 -10.08 13.78
N GLU A 80 18.89 -10.79 12.77
CA GLU A 80 20.22 -11.40 12.74
C GLU A 80 20.99 -10.92 11.52
N GLY A 81 22.24 -10.49 11.72
CA GLY A 81 23.09 -10.10 10.62
C GLY A 81 23.44 -11.28 9.71
N TYR A 82 23.83 -10.99 8.47
CA TYR A 82 24.22 -12.00 7.50
C TYR A 82 25.21 -11.46 6.48
N PHE A 83 25.84 -12.38 5.75
CA PHE A 83 26.65 -12.06 4.58
C PHE A 83 25.78 -12.20 3.34
N PRO A 84 25.51 -11.14 2.55
CA PRO A 84 24.63 -11.19 1.38
C PRO A 84 25.30 -11.89 0.19
N ARG A 85 25.59 -13.19 0.34
CA ARG A 85 26.33 -14.03 -0.60
C ARG A 85 25.65 -14.20 -1.94
N GLU A 86 24.33 -14.26 -1.93
CA GLU A 86 23.54 -14.50 -3.12
C GLU A 86 22.57 -13.36 -3.42
N THR A 87 22.45 -13.05 -4.70
CA THR A 87 21.55 -12.05 -5.25
C THR A 87 20.72 -12.67 -6.36
N GLY A 88 19.40 -12.54 -6.26
CA GLY A 88 18.45 -12.95 -7.30
C GLY A 88 17.75 -11.73 -7.87
N ILE A 89 17.70 -11.64 -9.19
CA ILE A 89 16.99 -10.57 -9.91
C ILE A 89 15.80 -11.19 -10.61
N TYR A 90 14.62 -10.60 -10.39
CA TYR A 90 13.35 -11.19 -10.82
C TYR A 90 12.67 -10.35 -11.88
N VAL A 91 11.95 -11.05 -12.75
CA VAL A 91 11.15 -10.48 -13.83
C VAL A 91 9.73 -11.01 -13.77
N GLN A 92 8.79 -10.22 -14.30
CA GLN A 92 7.41 -10.63 -14.50
C GLN A 92 7.28 -11.32 -15.86
N ASP A 93 6.82 -12.56 -15.86
CA ASP A 93 6.40 -13.31 -17.05
C ASP A 93 4.93 -13.68 -16.91
N GLU A 94 4.04 -12.93 -17.59
CA GLU A 94 2.58 -13.04 -17.45
C GLU A 94 2.14 -12.88 -15.99
N ASP A 95 1.56 -13.92 -15.37
CA ASP A 95 1.13 -13.92 -13.96
C ASP A 95 2.17 -14.57 -13.02
N GLN A 96 3.38 -14.87 -13.51
CA GLN A 96 4.43 -15.54 -12.76
C GLN A 96 5.71 -14.70 -12.62
N GLU A 97 6.20 -14.60 -11.38
CA GLU A 97 7.53 -14.05 -11.11
C GLU A 97 8.61 -15.12 -11.38
N VAL A 98 9.65 -14.75 -12.12
CA VAL A 98 10.72 -15.64 -12.58
C VAL A 98 12.08 -15.13 -12.10
N LEU A 99 12.89 -16.01 -11.51
CA LEU A 99 14.31 -15.74 -11.26
C LEU A 99 15.05 -15.61 -12.59
N TYR A 100 15.32 -14.37 -13.01
CA TYR A 100 15.96 -14.05 -14.29
C TYR A 100 17.48 -14.25 -14.23
N PHE A 101 18.11 -13.65 -13.23
CA PHE A 101 19.57 -13.64 -13.08
C PHE A 101 19.94 -14.01 -11.65
N TYR A 102 20.97 -14.83 -11.50
CA TYR A 102 21.48 -15.26 -10.20
C TYR A 102 22.96 -14.91 -10.09
N MET A 103 23.34 -14.40 -8.92
CA MET A 103 24.71 -14.11 -8.54
C MET A 103 25.03 -14.77 -7.21
N ASN A 104 26.23 -15.33 -7.09
CA ASN A 104 26.80 -15.75 -5.82
C ASN A 104 28.26 -15.33 -5.78
N ASP A 105 28.61 -14.44 -4.84
CA ASP A 105 29.97 -13.90 -4.70
C ASP A 105 30.83 -14.72 -3.72
N GLY A 106 30.31 -15.85 -3.23
CA GLY A 106 31.00 -16.71 -2.27
C GLY A 106 31.29 -15.97 -0.96
N ASP A 107 32.57 -15.90 -0.59
CA ASP A 107 33.01 -15.31 0.68
C ASP A 107 33.46 -13.83 0.56
N GLU A 108 33.29 -13.18 -0.58
CA GLU A 108 33.75 -11.79 -0.85
C GLU A 108 32.77 -10.68 -0.46
N THR A 109 31.72 -11.03 0.28
CA THR A 109 30.67 -10.07 0.66
C THR A 109 30.92 -9.48 2.04
N SER A 110 30.61 -8.19 2.21
CA SER A 110 30.66 -7.53 3.52
C SER A 110 29.55 -8.00 4.46
N TRP A 111 29.82 -8.02 5.76
CA TRP A 111 28.81 -8.31 6.79
C TRP A 111 27.74 -7.22 6.81
N LEU A 112 26.46 -7.63 6.78
CA LEU A 112 25.33 -6.76 7.07
C LEU A 112 24.90 -7.00 8.52
N PRO A 113 25.08 -6.01 9.43
CA PRO A 113 24.76 -6.18 10.85
C PRO A 113 23.24 -6.15 11.10
N PRO A 114 22.75 -6.78 12.19
CA PRO A 114 21.36 -6.66 12.59
C PRO A 114 20.98 -5.21 12.96
N GLU A 115 19.68 -4.91 13.02
CA GLU A 115 19.18 -3.56 13.31
C GLU A 115 19.65 -3.02 14.67
N VAL A 116 19.78 -3.91 15.66
CA VAL A 116 20.17 -3.56 17.03
C VAL A 116 21.59 -3.01 17.15
N ASP A 117 22.45 -3.27 16.16
CA ASP A 117 23.83 -2.79 16.13
C ASP A 117 23.95 -1.35 15.59
N GLY A 118 22.80 -0.74 15.23
CA GLY A 118 22.71 0.61 14.70
C GLY A 118 22.40 0.65 13.20
N PRO A 119 22.02 1.82 12.66
CA PRO A 119 21.57 1.94 11.28
C PRO A 119 22.71 1.63 10.29
N HIS A 120 22.46 0.72 9.36
CA HIS A 120 23.38 0.36 8.28
C HIS A 120 22.68 0.44 6.93
N LYS A 121 23.33 1.04 5.92
CA LYS A 121 22.83 1.15 4.55
C LYS A 121 23.95 1.01 3.53
N MET A 122 23.66 0.34 2.42
CA MET A 122 24.59 0.14 1.31
C MET A 122 23.85 0.26 -0.03
N GLU A 123 24.36 1.09 -0.93
CA GLU A 123 23.88 1.15 -2.31
C GLU A 123 24.57 0.06 -3.14
N MET A 124 23.78 -0.71 -3.89
CA MET A 124 24.24 -1.76 -4.78
C MET A 124 23.89 -1.39 -6.21
N LYS A 125 24.89 -1.42 -7.10
CA LYS A 125 24.72 -1.26 -8.55
C LYS A 125 25.07 -2.57 -9.25
N ILE A 126 24.11 -3.13 -9.95
CA ILE A 126 24.24 -4.41 -10.64
C ILE A 126 24.22 -4.16 -12.14
N ASN A 127 25.32 -4.48 -12.82
CA ASN A 127 25.44 -4.35 -14.26
C ASN A 127 25.05 -5.66 -14.93
N LEU A 128 23.99 -5.63 -15.74
CA LEU A 128 23.48 -6.76 -16.50
C LEU A 128 23.65 -6.50 -17.99
N ILE A 129 24.36 -7.36 -18.71
CA ILE A 129 24.38 -7.28 -20.18
C ILE A 129 23.02 -7.80 -20.69
N SER A 130 22.23 -6.90 -21.28
CA SER A 130 20.92 -7.16 -21.88
C SER A 130 20.98 -6.79 -23.35
N SER A 131 20.97 -7.79 -24.23
CA SER A 131 21.16 -7.62 -25.68
C SER A 131 20.01 -6.92 -26.43
N ASN A 132 19.09 -6.25 -25.74
CA ASN A 132 17.94 -5.55 -26.36
C ASN A 132 18.10 -4.03 -26.28
N THR A 133 17.89 -3.35 -27.40
CA THR A 133 17.73 -1.89 -27.57
C THR A 133 16.35 -1.36 -27.16
N GLY A 134 15.43 -2.24 -26.72
CA GLY A 134 14.07 -1.93 -26.26
C GLY A 134 13.99 -1.58 -24.76
N SER A 135 13.25 -0.50 -24.46
CA SER A 135 13.12 0.14 -23.14
C SER A 135 12.70 -0.78 -21.99
N VAL A 136 13.63 -1.25 -21.16
CA VAL A 136 13.35 -2.01 -19.92
C VAL A 136 12.28 -1.34 -19.05
N LEU A 137 11.34 -2.09 -18.48
CA LEU A 137 10.36 -1.67 -17.48
C LEU A 137 10.77 -2.14 -16.08
N VAL A 138 10.46 -1.33 -15.06
CA VAL A 138 10.65 -1.67 -13.64
C VAL A 138 9.32 -1.46 -12.95
N HIS A 139 8.75 -2.54 -12.42
CA HIS A 139 7.60 -2.47 -11.53
C HIS A 139 8.12 -2.23 -10.13
N ASN A 140 7.73 -1.10 -9.53
CA ASN A 140 8.11 -0.79 -8.16
C ASN A 140 6.84 -0.61 -7.32
N ASP A 141 6.65 -1.52 -6.37
CA ASP A 141 5.48 -1.56 -5.50
C ASP A 141 5.52 -0.46 -4.42
N GLY A 142 6.56 0.37 -4.42
CA GLY A 142 6.75 1.52 -3.52
C GLY A 142 7.03 1.16 -2.07
N LYS A 143 6.98 -0.12 -1.71
CA LYS A 143 6.91 -0.56 -0.31
C LYS A 143 8.20 -0.35 0.50
N ASP A 144 9.36 -0.19 -0.15
CA ASP A 144 10.66 -0.06 0.53
C ASP A 144 11.65 0.88 -0.22
N LEU A 145 11.13 1.95 -0.83
CA LEU A 145 11.94 2.94 -1.55
C LEU A 145 12.62 3.92 -0.59
N TYR A 146 13.80 3.57 -0.08
CA TYR A 146 14.72 4.57 0.45
C TYR A 146 15.50 5.20 -0.72
N ILE A 147 15.50 6.53 -0.80
CA ILE A 147 16.12 7.28 -1.89
C ILE A 147 17.41 7.94 -1.37
N THR A 148 18.54 7.77 -2.07
CA THR A 148 19.79 8.50 -1.73
C THR A 148 19.67 9.98 -2.10
N LYS A 149 20.39 10.85 -1.38
CA LYS A 149 20.43 12.29 -1.70
C LYS A 149 20.87 12.52 -3.15
N ASP A 150 21.93 11.85 -3.58
CA ASP A 150 22.48 11.98 -4.93
C ASP A 150 21.50 11.48 -6.02
N TYR A 151 20.74 10.41 -5.75
CA TYR A 151 19.68 9.96 -6.66
C TYR A 151 18.54 10.97 -6.77
N LEU A 152 18.12 11.53 -5.63
CA LEU A 152 17.10 12.57 -5.57
C LEU A 152 17.56 13.81 -6.36
N GLU A 153 18.79 14.27 -6.12
CA GLU A 153 19.37 15.42 -6.81
C GLU A 153 19.52 15.20 -8.32
N SER A 154 19.96 14.01 -8.76
CA SER A 154 20.17 13.73 -10.20
C SER A 154 18.88 13.50 -11.01
N ASN A 155 17.83 12.94 -10.40
CA ASN A 155 16.59 12.60 -11.12
C ASN A 155 15.51 13.69 -11.02
N TYR A 156 15.52 14.53 -9.98
CA TYR A 156 14.55 15.63 -9.84
C TYR A 156 14.99 16.92 -10.56
N THR A 157 16.29 17.16 -10.74
CA THR A 157 16.79 18.35 -11.48
C THR A 157 16.66 18.23 -12.99
N GLN A 158 16.61 17.01 -13.55
CA GLN A 158 16.59 16.81 -15.01
C GLN A 158 15.19 16.75 -15.65
N LYS A 159 14.11 16.55 -14.88
CA LYS A 159 12.75 16.34 -15.43
C LYS A 159 11.75 17.48 -15.19
N GLY A 160 12.07 18.44 -14.35
CA GLY A 160 11.42 19.75 -14.35
C GLY A 160 12.49 20.80 -14.61
N ASN A 161 12.17 21.94 -15.22
CA ASN A 161 13.10 23.03 -15.51
C ASN A 161 13.75 23.65 -14.23
N PHE A 162 14.56 22.88 -13.48
CA PHE A 162 15.07 23.21 -12.15
C PHE A 162 16.58 22.93 -12.08
N ASN A 163 17.37 23.99 -11.88
CA ASN A 163 18.84 23.98 -11.91
C ASN A 163 19.50 24.06 -10.50
N GLY A 164 18.84 23.62 -9.42
CA GLY A 164 19.32 23.75 -8.04
C GLY A 164 19.85 22.45 -7.39
N THR A 165 20.83 22.56 -6.48
CA THR A 165 21.30 21.47 -5.58
C THR A 165 20.47 21.45 -4.29
N ALA A 166 20.18 20.29 -3.66
CA ALA A 166 19.24 20.14 -2.53
C ALA A 166 19.70 20.72 -1.17
N GLN A 167 20.44 21.82 -1.20
CA GLN A 167 20.94 22.54 -0.04
C GLN A 167 19.98 23.62 0.46
N ASP A 168 19.09 24.13 -0.40
CA ASP A 168 18.16 25.18 -0.02
C ASP A 168 16.90 24.61 0.65
N ILE A 169 16.41 25.33 1.67
CA ILE A 169 15.20 24.96 2.44
C ILE A 169 14.00 24.77 1.50
N GLU A 170 13.96 25.51 0.38
CA GLU A 170 12.94 25.44 -0.66
C GLU A 170 12.94 24.09 -1.41
N ASP A 171 14.08 23.41 -1.52
CA ASP A 171 14.21 22.15 -2.27
C ASP A 171 13.75 20.93 -1.44
N ARG A 172 14.01 20.94 -0.13
CA ARG A 172 13.40 19.96 0.80
C ARG A 172 11.88 20.13 0.89
N VAL A 173 11.42 21.35 0.65
CA VAL A 173 10.03 21.79 0.70
C VAL A 173 9.25 21.23 -0.49
N VAL A 174 9.76 21.31 -1.73
CA VAL A 174 9.11 20.72 -2.92
C VAL A 174 9.06 19.19 -2.86
N ALA A 175 10.13 18.55 -2.39
CA ALA A 175 10.18 17.09 -2.25
C ALA A 175 9.14 16.55 -1.23
N ALA A 176 8.79 17.32 -0.21
CA ALA A 176 7.82 16.91 0.81
C ALA A 176 6.36 17.04 0.37
N VAL A 177 6.03 17.98 -0.54
CA VAL A 177 4.65 18.23 -1.00
C VAL A 177 4.34 17.70 -2.40
N GLY A 178 5.34 17.24 -3.16
CA GLY A 178 5.17 16.67 -4.51
C GLY A 178 4.86 17.69 -5.61
N GLN A 179 4.39 18.90 -5.24
CA GLN A 179 4.11 19.99 -6.16
C GLN A 179 4.19 21.34 -5.43
N LEU A 180 4.90 22.32 -6.01
CA LEU A 180 4.91 23.72 -5.56
C LEU A 180 4.61 24.61 -6.77
N ASN A 181 3.54 25.40 -6.69
CA ASN A 181 3.04 26.21 -7.80
C ASN A 181 3.39 27.69 -7.69
N GLY A 182 3.96 28.12 -6.57
CA GLY A 182 4.41 29.49 -6.37
C GLY A 182 4.74 29.79 -4.93
N MET A 183 5.14 31.03 -4.67
CA MET A 183 5.54 31.49 -3.35
C MET A 183 4.91 32.84 -3.07
N PHE A 184 4.62 33.12 -1.80
CA PHE A 184 4.30 34.47 -1.39
C PHE A 184 5.57 35.33 -1.44
N PRO A 185 5.48 36.61 -1.86
CA PRO A 185 4.27 37.32 -2.25
C PRO A 185 3.79 36.97 -3.67
N LEU A 186 2.46 36.92 -3.88
CA LEU A 186 1.84 36.59 -5.16
C LEU A 186 0.67 37.53 -5.50
N SER A 187 0.44 37.78 -6.79
CA SER A 187 -0.71 38.54 -7.31
C SER A 187 -1.79 37.63 -7.91
N GLU A 188 -1.46 36.37 -8.16
CA GLU A 188 -2.36 35.37 -8.72
C GLU A 188 -2.16 33.99 -8.08
N ALA A 189 -3.24 33.24 -7.95
CA ALA A 189 -3.22 31.83 -7.54
C ALA A 189 -4.40 31.06 -8.14
N ILE A 190 -4.20 29.76 -8.35
CA ILE A 190 -5.21 28.86 -8.92
C ILE A 190 -5.70 27.91 -7.83
N ALA A 191 -7.00 27.70 -7.75
CA ALA A 191 -7.60 26.76 -6.82
C ALA A 191 -7.02 25.35 -7.00
N GLY A 192 -6.68 24.68 -5.89
CA GLY A 192 -6.02 23.37 -5.87
C GLY A 192 -4.49 23.43 -5.87
N ASN A 193 -3.89 24.56 -6.23
CA ASN A 193 -2.43 24.69 -6.26
C ASN A 193 -1.84 24.98 -4.87
N ILE A 194 -0.56 24.61 -4.69
CA ILE A 194 0.17 24.75 -3.43
C ILE A 194 1.17 25.90 -3.51
N TYR A 195 1.19 26.74 -2.47
CA TYR A 195 2.02 27.93 -2.37
C TYR A 195 2.80 27.94 -1.06
N TYR A 196 4.07 28.37 -1.10
CA TYR A 196 4.92 28.43 0.08
C TYR A 196 5.08 29.86 0.60
N HIS A 197 4.95 30.03 1.92
CA HIS A 197 5.17 31.31 2.59
C HIS A 197 6.49 31.29 3.36
N GLN A 198 7.50 32.00 2.84
CA GLN A 198 8.87 31.97 3.35
C GLN A 198 8.98 32.42 4.82
N GLY A 199 8.20 33.43 5.22
CA GLY A 199 8.33 34.04 6.55
C GLY A 199 7.89 33.12 7.71
N ASN A 200 6.88 32.28 7.49
CA ASN A 200 6.36 31.36 8.52
C ASN A 200 6.67 29.89 8.21
N LYS A 201 7.35 29.63 7.08
CA LYS A 201 7.79 28.31 6.64
C LYS A 201 6.65 27.29 6.53
N LYS A 202 5.48 27.75 6.08
CA LYS A 202 4.27 26.92 5.89
C LYS A 202 3.83 26.88 4.44
N PHE A 203 3.16 25.78 4.10
CA PHE A 203 2.51 25.58 2.82
C PHE A 203 1.03 25.90 2.91
N TYR A 204 0.49 26.41 1.82
CA TYR A 204 -0.90 26.79 1.69
C TYR A 204 -1.48 26.25 0.41
N ILE A 205 -2.63 25.59 0.48
CA ILE A 205 -3.44 25.27 -0.68
C ILE A 205 -4.38 26.44 -0.98
N CYS A 206 -4.46 26.83 -2.25
CA CYS A 206 -5.43 27.81 -2.70
C CYS A 206 -6.81 27.13 -2.82
N LYS A 207 -7.80 27.60 -2.06
CA LYS A 207 -9.17 27.08 -2.07
C LYS A 207 -9.99 27.65 -3.23
N SER A 208 -9.64 28.83 -3.72
CA SER A 208 -10.38 29.57 -4.75
C SER A 208 -9.44 30.47 -5.52
N ASN A 209 -9.59 30.53 -6.85
CA ASN A 209 -8.75 31.35 -7.73
C ASN A 209 -8.61 32.77 -7.17
N TYR A 210 -7.36 33.24 -7.14
CA TYR A 210 -7.00 34.59 -6.74
C TYR A 210 -6.42 35.32 -7.93
N ASN A 211 -6.90 36.53 -8.18
CA ASN A 211 -6.29 37.47 -9.11
C ASN A 211 -6.56 38.88 -8.57
N GLY A 212 -5.51 39.56 -8.13
CA GLY A 212 -5.65 40.84 -7.45
C GLY A 212 -4.32 41.50 -7.08
N THR A 213 -4.37 42.40 -6.10
CA THR A 213 -3.18 43.06 -5.57
C THR A 213 -2.20 42.05 -4.98
N THR A 214 -0.90 42.31 -5.08
CA THR A 214 0.10 41.42 -4.47
C THR A 214 -0.14 41.25 -2.96
N ILE A 215 -0.32 40.00 -2.52
CA ILE A 215 -0.44 39.62 -1.11
C ILE A 215 0.84 38.94 -0.65
N SER A 216 1.37 39.36 0.50
CA SER A 216 2.54 38.74 1.13
C SER A 216 2.17 37.70 2.18
N VAL A 217 0.93 37.71 2.67
CA VAL A 217 0.41 36.77 3.66
C VAL A 217 -0.85 36.07 3.13
N PRO A 218 -1.11 34.80 3.51
CA PRO A 218 -2.31 34.08 3.11
C PRO A 218 -3.57 34.78 3.60
N ASN A 219 -4.55 34.98 2.70
CA ASN A 219 -5.87 35.50 3.03
C ASN A 219 -6.92 34.38 3.04
N MET A 220 -8.20 34.74 3.03
CA MET A 220 -9.31 33.76 3.07
C MET A 220 -9.33 32.75 1.91
N ASN A 221 -8.66 33.02 0.79
CA ASN A 221 -8.56 32.11 -0.36
C ASN A 221 -7.54 30.98 -0.14
N PHE A 222 -6.78 31.01 0.95
CA PHE A 222 -5.74 30.03 1.25
C PHE A 222 -6.06 29.27 2.54
N GLU A 223 -5.54 28.06 2.64
CA GLU A 223 -5.62 27.22 3.83
C GLU A 223 -4.28 26.53 4.06
N ASP A 224 -3.84 26.43 5.30
CA ASP A 224 -2.60 25.72 5.65
C ASP A 224 -2.72 24.25 5.21
N LEU A 225 -1.74 23.76 4.45
CA LEU A 225 -1.78 22.44 3.83
C LEU A 225 -1.92 21.32 4.88
N SER A 226 -1.25 21.46 6.03
CA SER A 226 -1.33 20.46 7.10
C SER A 226 -2.73 20.39 7.71
N VAL A 227 -3.42 21.53 7.80
CA VAL A 227 -4.81 21.61 8.26
C VAL A 227 -5.74 21.00 7.22
N TRP A 228 -5.49 21.30 5.94
CA TRP A 228 -6.27 20.74 4.83
C TRP A 228 -6.15 19.21 4.77
N ASP A 229 -4.94 18.65 4.85
CA ASP A 229 -4.69 17.21 4.85
C ASP A 229 -5.33 16.52 6.06
N ASN A 230 -5.15 17.10 7.25
CA ASN A 230 -5.77 16.57 8.46
C ASN A 230 -7.30 16.59 8.36
N ARG A 231 -7.88 17.69 7.85
CA ARG A 231 -9.32 17.76 7.60
C ARG A 231 -9.76 16.70 6.58
N LYS A 232 -9.02 16.46 5.49
CA LYS A 232 -9.34 15.41 4.52
C LYS A 232 -9.28 14.00 5.13
N ARG A 233 -8.28 13.75 5.98
CA ARG A 233 -8.18 12.49 6.74
C ARG A 233 -9.33 12.34 7.73
N LEU A 234 -9.71 13.41 8.42
CA LEU A 234 -10.86 13.43 9.34
C LEU A 234 -12.20 13.29 8.62
N GLU A 235 -12.36 13.91 7.45
CA GLU A 235 -13.51 13.73 6.57
C GLU A 235 -13.66 12.28 6.09
N ASN A 236 -12.56 11.52 6.07
CA ASN A 236 -12.53 10.08 5.76
C ASN A 236 -12.41 9.20 7.02
N LEU A 237 -12.47 9.76 8.23
CA LEU A 237 -12.40 8.98 9.46
C LEU A 237 -13.78 8.38 9.74
N PHE A 238 -13.95 7.09 9.38
CA PHE A 238 -15.09 6.22 9.68
C PHE A 238 -16.48 6.89 9.56
N LYS A 239 -17.03 6.92 8.35
CA LYS A 239 -18.43 7.33 8.16
C LYS A 239 -19.36 6.15 8.45
N TYR A 240 -20.28 6.33 9.39
CA TYR A 240 -21.37 5.41 9.64
C TYR A 240 -22.55 5.74 8.72
N SER A 241 -23.18 4.72 8.14
CA SER A 241 -24.46 4.85 7.42
C SER A 241 -25.45 3.88 8.03
N GLU A 242 -26.59 4.38 8.50
CA GLU A 242 -27.67 3.55 9.03
C GLU A 242 -28.32 2.78 7.87
N ILE A 243 -28.25 1.45 7.91
CA ILE A 243 -28.94 0.57 6.96
C ILE A 243 -30.33 0.24 7.51
N PHE A 244 -30.39 -0.08 8.80
CA PHE A 244 -31.62 -0.47 9.48
C PHE A 244 -31.68 0.13 10.89
N LYS A 245 -32.90 0.50 11.31
CA LYS A 245 -33.24 0.82 12.70
C LYS A 245 -34.67 0.40 12.99
N GLY A 246 -34.88 -0.38 14.06
CA GLY A 246 -36.20 -0.88 14.42
C GLY A 246 -36.11 -2.12 15.31
N ARG A 247 -37.15 -2.96 15.29
CA ARG A 247 -37.19 -4.24 16.01
C ARG A 247 -37.39 -5.36 15.00
N ALA A 248 -36.32 -5.73 14.30
CA ALA A 248 -36.39 -6.74 13.25
C ALA A 248 -36.26 -8.15 13.83
N ALA A 249 -37.23 -9.00 13.47
CA ALA A 249 -37.39 -10.35 14.03
C ALA A 249 -38.01 -11.36 13.06
N THR A 250 -38.54 -10.91 11.92
CA THR A 250 -39.44 -11.75 11.11
C THR A 250 -38.72 -12.31 9.89
N LYS A 251 -38.86 -13.62 9.66
CA LYS A 251 -38.39 -14.24 8.42
C LYS A 251 -39.03 -13.57 7.19
N GLY A 252 -38.21 -13.24 6.21
CA GLY A 252 -38.59 -12.53 4.98
C GLY A 252 -38.45 -11.01 5.07
N GLN A 253 -38.16 -10.44 6.25
CA GLN A 253 -37.98 -9.01 6.40
C GLN A 253 -36.67 -8.54 5.73
N THR A 254 -36.77 -7.59 4.80
CA THR A 254 -35.63 -6.88 4.22
C THR A 254 -35.25 -5.72 5.13
N LEU A 255 -33.97 -5.65 5.49
CA LEU A 255 -33.43 -4.68 6.44
C LEU A 255 -32.74 -3.50 5.75
N GLY A 256 -32.39 -3.63 4.48
CA GLY A 256 -31.83 -2.55 3.68
C GLY A 256 -30.79 -3.03 2.70
N THR A 257 -30.02 -2.10 2.14
CA THR A 257 -28.96 -2.37 1.17
C THR A 257 -27.59 -1.98 1.72
N ILE A 258 -26.57 -2.73 1.32
CA ILE A 258 -25.18 -2.49 1.69
C ILE A 258 -24.61 -1.41 0.75
N PRO A 259 -24.14 -0.26 1.26
CA PRO A 259 -23.47 0.75 0.45
C PRO A 259 -22.25 0.19 -0.31
N SER A 260 -21.94 0.77 -1.47
CA SER A 260 -20.80 0.34 -2.30
C SER A 260 -19.46 0.53 -1.59
N ASN A 261 -19.34 1.58 -0.77
CA ASN A 261 -18.16 1.92 0.01
C ASN A 261 -18.10 1.24 1.40
N SER A 262 -19.06 0.36 1.71
CA SER A 262 -19.09 -0.37 2.99
C SER A 262 -17.88 -1.28 3.16
N LYS A 263 -17.18 -1.14 4.30
CA LYS A 263 -16.05 -2.00 4.70
C LYS A 263 -16.43 -2.97 5.81
N PHE A 264 -17.26 -2.51 6.75
CA PHE A 264 -17.81 -3.35 7.80
C PHE A 264 -19.31 -3.16 7.91
N ILE A 265 -19.98 -4.23 8.33
CA ILE A 265 -21.35 -4.22 8.81
C ILE A 265 -21.32 -4.47 10.30
N GLU A 266 -21.93 -3.57 11.07
CA GLU A 266 -22.16 -3.72 12.49
C GLU A 266 -23.64 -4.04 12.71
N ILE A 267 -23.92 -5.15 13.39
CA ILE A 267 -25.26 -5.59 13.74
C ILE A 267 -25.41 -5.45 15.25
N ILE A 268 -26.41 -4.69 15.67
CA ILE A 268 -26.69 -4.45 17.07
C ILE A 268 -27.98 -5.18 17.44
N GLY A 269 -27.86 -6.14 18.35
CA GLY A 269 -29.00 -6.85 18.94
C GLY A 269 -29.51 -6.14 20.19
N ILE A 270 -30.79 -6.33 20.48
CA ILE A 270 -31.45 -5.82 21.69
C ILE A 270 -32.37 -6.87 22.29
N ASN A 271 -32.41 -6.93 23.63
CA ASN A 271 -33.51 -7.55 24.36
C ASN A 271 -34.42 -6.41 24.84
N TYR A 272 -35.66 -6.43 24.37
CA TYR A 272 -36.62 -5.35 24.54
C TYR A 272 -37.84 -5.86 25.28
N ALA A 273 -37.86 -5.71 26.61
CA ALA A 273 -39.01 -6.08 27.42
C ALA A 273 -40.10 -5.00 27.32
N ASP A 274 -39.71 -3.72 27.46
CA ASP A 274 -40.58 -2.56 27.27
C ASP A 274 -39.75 -1.30 26.96
N ASP A 275 -40.42 -0.17 26.76
CA ASP A 275 -39.76 1.08 26.35
C ASP A 275 -38.80 1.67 27.40
N ASN A 276 -38.89 1.24 28.66
CA ASN A 276 -38.02 1.65 29.76
C ASN A 276 -37.04 0.55 30.21
N ASN A 277 -37.21 -0.68 29.72
CA ASN A 277 -36.42 -1.84 30.10
C ASN A 277 -35.93 -2.60 28.86
N PHE A 278 -34.75 -2.20 28.40
CA PHE A 278 -34.05 -2.87 27.31
C PHE A 278 -32.54 -2.79 27.52
N TYR A 279 -31.83 -3.76 26.96
CA TYR A 279 -30.36 -3.73 26.93
C TYR A 279 -29.83 -4.21 25.58
N TYR A 280 -28.73 -3.60 25.18
CA TYR A 280 -28.03 -3.95 23.95
C TYR A 280 -27.05 -5.08 24.20
N PHE A 281 -26.91 -5.94 23.21
CA PHE A 281 -25.88 -6.96 23.19
C PHE A 281 -24.59 -6.43 22.57
N THR A 282 -23.47 -7.11 22.83
CA THR A 282 -22.21 -6.85 22.14
C THR A 282 -22.44 -6.87 20.63
N PRO A 283 -22.06 -5.81 19.90
CA PRO A 283 -22.27 -5.77 18.46
C PRO A 283 -21.51 -6.87 17.72
N ILE A 284 -22.11 -7.36 16.65
CA ILE A 284 -21.45 -8.30 15.73
C ILE A 284 -20.87 -7.47 14.60
N ILE A 285 -19.54 -7.48 14.47
CA ILE A 285 -18.84 -6.75 13.42
C ILE A 285 -18.37 -7.73 12.35
N LEU A 286 -18.79 -7.50 11.11
CA LEU A 286 -18.52 -8.36 9.97
C LEU A 286 -17.81 -7.57 8.89
N ARG A 287 -16.73 -8.13 8.31
CA ARG A 287 -16.10 -7.54 7.12
C ARG A 287 -17.01 -7.71 5.91
N THR A 288 -17.37 -6.61 5.27
CA THR A 288 -18.32 -6.59 4.15
C THR A 288 -17.85 -7.48 2.99
N GLU A 289 -16.55 -7.49 2.69
CA GLU A 289 -15.96 -8.34 1.64
C GLU A 289 -16.14 -9.85 1.88
N ILE A 290 -16.22 -10.28 3.15
CA ILE A 290 -16.35 -11.69 3.51
C ILE A 290 -17.81 -12.13 3.40
N ILE A 291 -18.74 -11.26 3.79
CA ILE A 291 -20.16 -11.63 3.91
C ILE A 291 -20.97 -11.39 2.63
N ARG A 292 -20.47 -10.58 1.67
CA ARG A 292 -21.19 -10.34 0.41
C ARG A 292 -21.52 -11.67 -0.28
N ASN A 293 -22.77 -11.80 -0.70
CA ASN A 293 -23.32 -13.01 -1.34
C ASN A 293 -23.30 -14.28 -0.47
N ARG A 294 -23.21 -14.14 0.85
CA ARG A 294 -23.29 -15.26 1.80
C ARG A 294 -24.49 -15.11 2.72
N ASP A 295 -24.83 -16.22 3.37
CA ASP A 295 -25.79 -16.28 4.46
C ASP A 295 -25.01 -16.46 5.77
N ILE A 296 -25.29 -15.64 6.78
CA ILE A 296 -24.58 -15.64 8.07
C ILE A 296 -25.56 -15.91 9.19
N ALA A 297 -25.26 -16.92 10.01
CA ALA A 297 -26.02 -17.27 11.20
C ALA A 297 -25.40 -16.63 12.44
N PHE A 298 -26.24 -16.13 13.35
CA PHE A 298 -25.84 -15.66 14.67
C PHE A 298 -27.01 -15.70 15.64
N THR A 299 -26.71 -15.51 16.92
CA THR A 299 -27.71 -15.51 17.99
C THR A 299 -27.71 -14.16 18.69
N VAL A 300 -28.91 -13.67 19.02
CA VAL A 300 -29.13 -12.50 19.87
C VAL A 300 -29.88 -12.96 21.11
N GLY A 301 -29.35 -12.65 22.30
CA GLY A 301 -29.95 -13.10 23.55
C GLY A 301 -28.95 -13.54 24.61
N ILE A 302 -29.47 -13.85 25.79
CA ILE A 302 -28.75 -14.54 26.87
C ILE A 302 -29.06 -16.04 26.81
N THR A 303 -28.26 -16.90 27.46
CA THR A 303 -28.42 -18.37 27.39
C THR A 303 -29.83 -18.89 27.68
N SER A 304 -30.60 -18.19 28.54
CA SER A 304 -31.97 -18.55 28.90
C SER A 304 -33.07 -17.83 28.09
N ASP A 305 -32.69 -16.93 27.19
CA ASP A 305 -33.55 -16.13 26.30
C ASP A 305 -32.81 -15.82 25.00
N THR A 306 -32.78 -16.76 24.05
CA THR A 306 -32.07 -16.66 22.76
C THR A 306 -32.99 -16.69 21.55
N ARG A 307 -32.67 -15.83 20.57
CA ARG A 307 -33.20 -15.91 19.20
C ARG A 307 -32.07 -16.10 18.20
N GLU A 308 -32.21 -17.14 17.38
CA GLU A 308 -31.29 -17.44 16.29
C GLU A 308 -31.75 -16.72 15.02
N PHE A 309 -30.82 -16.09 14.33
CA PHE A 309 -31.03 -15.40 13.06
C PHE A 309 -30.11 -15.98 11.98
N VAL A 310 -30.62 -16.03 10.75
CA VAL A 310 -29.77 -16.12 9.56
C VAL A 310 -30.10 -14.95 8.64
N LEU A 311 -29.09 -14.13 8.36
CA LEU A 311 -29.17 -13.02 7.40
C LEU A 311 -28.53 -13.42 6.07
N SER A 312 -29.27 -13.21 4.98
CA SER A 312 -28.74 -13.25 3.61
C SER A 312 -28.21 -11.88 3.23
N PHE A 313 -27.00 -11.82 2.67
CA PHE A 313 -26.35 -10.61 2.13
C PHE A 313 -26.21 -10.65 0.60
N LYS A 314 -27.08 -11.41 -0.07
CA LYS A 314 -27.07 -11.58 -1.53
C LYS A 314 -27.54 -10.34 -2.25
N ASN A 315 -26.92 -10.05 -3.39
CA ASN A 315 -27.24 -8.90 -4.24
C ASN A 315 -27.19 -7.56 -3.49
N ASN A 316 -26.32 -7.45 -2.48
CA ASN A 316 -26.19 -6.28 -1.60
C ASN A 316 -27.45 -5.94 -0.80
N VAL A 317 -28.42 -6.84 -0.69
CA VAL A 317 -29.62 -6.69 0.14
C VAL A 317 -29.45 -7.53 1.39
N ILE A 318 -29.78 -6.97 2.55
CA ILE A 318 -29.81 -7.69 3.82
C ILE A 318 -31.24 -8.15 4.08
N THR A 319 -31.44 -9.46 4.20
CA THR A 319 -32.76 -10.06 4.46
C THR A 319 -32.67 -11.13 5.54
N ILE A 320 -33.63 -11.15 6.47
CA ILE A 320 -33.77 -12.26 7.44
C ILE A 320 -34.33 -13.47 6.69
N ILE A 321 -33.55 -14.53 6.54
CA ILE A 321 -34.01 -15.77 5.88
C ILE A 321 -34.38 -16.87 6.90
N HIS A 322 -33.96 -16.72 8.15
CA HIS A 322 -34.33 -17.57 9.27
C HIS A 322 -34.40 -16.75 10.56
N SER A 323 -35.42 -17.03 11.39
CA SER A 323 -35.52 -16.51 12.75
C SER A 323 -36.32 -17.48 13.61
N THR A 324 -35.72 -17.99 14.68
CA THR A 324 -36.37 -18.92 15.62
C THR A 324 -35.97 -18.63 17.05
N VAL A 325 -36.92 -18.81 17.96
CA VAL A 325 -36.68 -18.71 19.40
C VAL A 325 -36.38 -20.10 19.92
N THR A 326 -35.22 -20.27 20.56
CA THR A 326 -34.76 -21.59 21.02
C THR A 326 -34.91 -21.80 22.51
N ASN A 327 -34.84 -20.73 23.31
CA ASN A 327 -34.92 -20.81 24.75
C ASN A 327 -35.66 -19.58 25.29
N SER A 328 -37.00 -19.45 25.18
CA SER A 328 -37.69 -18.30 25.78
C SER A 328 -39.17 -18.53 26.05
N THR A 329 -39.73 -17.74 26.97
CA THR A 329 -41.18 -17.58 27.19
C THR A 329 -41.75 -16.31 26.56
N ALA A 330 -40.91 -15.43 25.97
CA ALA A 330 -41.30 -14.16 25.38
C ALA A 330 -40.48 -13.80 24.12
N ASP A 331 -41.06 -13.01 23.22
CA ASP A 331 -40.44 -12.63 21.94
C ASP A 331 -39.68 -11.30 22.03
N ASN A 332 -38.71 -11.20 22.94
CA ASN A 332 -38.09 -9.90 23.29
C ASN A 332 -36.76 -9.62 22.57
N ASN A 333 -36.19 -10.59 21.84
CA ASN A 333 -34.90 -10.41 21.17
C ASN A 333 -35.06 -9.97 19.71
N PHE A 334 -34.42 -8.86 19.33
CA PHE A 334 -34.52 -8.25 18.00
C PHE A 334 -33.16 -7.80 17.47
N ILE A 335 -33.05 -7.68 16.15
CA ILE A 335 -32.03 -6.83 15.52
C ILE A 335 -32.52 -5.38 15.65
N ALA A 336 -31.78 -4.57 16.41
CA ALA A 336 -32.11 -3.19 16.73
C ALA A 336 -31.70 -2.23 15.61
N SER A 337 -30.48 -2.43 15.12
CA SER A 337 -29.91 -1.63 14.05
C SER A 337 -28.85 -2.40 13.27
N ILE A 338 -28.66 -1.96 12.04
CA ILE A 338 -27.55 -2.38 11.18
C ILE A 338 -26.88 -1.12 10.66
N LEU A 339 -25.58 -0.99 10.89
CA LEU A 339 -24.78 0.14 10.44
C LEU A 339 -23.74 -0.35 9.42
N SER A 340 -23.53 0.43 8.37
CA SER A 340 -22.38 0.33 7.50
C SER A 340 -21.29 1.25 8.01
N ILE A 341 -20.07 0.74 8.13
CA ILE A 341 -18.89 1.52 8.45
C ILE A 341 -18.05 1.63 7.16
N ASN A 342 -17.88 2.85 6.69
CA ASN A 342 -17.10 3.18 5.50
C ASN A 342 -15.74 3.76 5.92
N SER A 343 -14.66 3.35 5.27
CA SER A 343 -13.34 4.01 5.36
C SER A 343 -13.11 4.91 4.15
#